data_AF-A0A6G3ZYY9-F1
#
_entry.id   AF-A0A6G3ZYY9-F1
#
_cell.length_a   1.000
_cell.length_b   1.000
_cell.length_c   1.000
_cell.angle_alpha   90.00
_cell.angle_beta   90.00
_cell.angle_gamma   90.00
#
_symmetry.space_group_name_H-M   'P 1'
#
loop_
_entity.id
_entity.type
_entity.pdbx_description
1 polymer ?
#
loop_
_entity_poly.entity_id
_entity_poly.type
_entity_poly.pdbx_seq_one_letter_code
_entity_poly.pdbx_strand_id
1 'polypeptide(L)' 'MNKSESFWDKTASKYDQLEMKDEQTCINIIKRTKTHLKISDIVLDYGCGIGLISNEIAQYVKGIHAIDKAKERTLQI' A
#
# COMPACT_ATOMS: atom_id res chain seq x y z
N MET A 1 -13.01 9.81 17.01
CA MET A 1 -12.22 9.93 15.77
C MET A 1 -10.89 10.55 16.12
N ASN A 2 -9.79 9.86 15.85
CA ASN A 2 -8.46 10.38 16.18
C ASN A 2 -8.10 11.54 15.23
N LYS A 3 -7.37 12.56 15.70
CA LYS A 3 -7.00 13.73 14.88
C LYS A 3 -6.29 13.35 13.59
N SER A 4 -5.50 12.27 13.62
CA SER A 4 -4.79 11.74 12.44
C SER A 4 -5.73 11.10 11.41
N GLU A 5 -6.77 10.39 11.85
CA GLU A 5 -7.75 9.71 10.99
C GLU A 5 -8.49 10.75 10.13
N SER A 6 -9.01 11.81 10.77
CA SER A 6 -9.70 12.89 10.05
C SER A 6 -8.79 13.67 9.09
N PHE A 7 -7.47 13.71 9.33
CA PHE A 7 -6.53 14.33 8.40
C PHE A 7 -6.38 13.48 7.14
N TRP A 8 -6.21 12.18 7.30
CA TRP A 8 -6.06 11.24 6.18
C TRP A 8 -7.35 11.12 5.38
N ASP A 9 -8.53 11.06 6.02
CA ASP A 9 -9.81 11.03 5.31
C ASP A 9 -10.01 12.24 4.36
N LYS A 10 -9.52 13.43 4.74
CA LYS A 10 -9.64 14.65 3.92
C LYS A 10 -8.61 14.73 2.80
N THR A 11 -7.49 14.03 2.94
CA THR A 11 -6.28 14.26 2.14
C THR A 11 -5.92 13.08 1.25
N ALA A 12 -6.37 11.87 1.59
CA ALA A 12 -6.04 10.62 0.91
C ALA A 12 -6.34 10.67 -0.59
N SER A 13 -7.52 11.14 -1.01
CA SER A 13 -7.88 11.19 -2.43
C SER A 13 -6.90 12.02 -3.28
N LYS A 14 -6.32 13.09 -2.72
CA LYS A 14 -5.30 13.89 -3.41
C LYS A 14 -3.98 13.13 -3.52
N TYR A 15 -3.61 12.38 -2.49
CA TYR A 15 -2.43 11.52 -2.52
C TYR A 15 -2.61 10.37 -3.50
N ASP A 16 -3.78 9.72 -3.55
CA ASP A 16 -4.10 8.68 -4.53
C ASP A 16 -3.85 9.18 -5.96
N GLN A 17 -4.34 10.39 -6.28
CA GLN A 17 -4.14 11.00 -7.60
C GLN A 17 -2.68 11.32 -7.92
N LEU A 18 -1.88 11.65 -6.91
CA LEU A 18 -0.44 11.89 -7.09
C LEU A 18 0.31 10.58 -7.28
N GLU A 19 -0.02 9.57 -6.47
CA GLU A 19 0.56 8.23 -6.53
C GLU A 19 0.28 7.56 -7.88
N MET A 20 -0.95 7.67 -8.39
CA MET A 20 -1.32 7.19 -9.72
C MET A 20 -0.60 7.91 -10.86
N LYS A 21 -0.13 9.15 -10.66
CA LYS A 21 0.62 9.92 -11.67
C LYS A 21 2.12 9.64 -11.62
N ASP A 22 2.63 9.08 -10.52
CA ASP A 22 4.04 8.77 -10.33
C ASP A 22 4.30 7.26 -10.48
N GLU A 23 3.90 6.74 -11.64
CA GLU A 23 4.04 5.33 -12.00
C GLU A 23 5.50 4.86 -11.92
N GLN A 24 6.45 5.73 -12.27
CA GLN A 24 7.87 5.40 -12.29
C GLN A 24 8.43 5.15 -10.88
N THR A 25 8.00 5.93 -9.89
CA THR A 25 8.37 5.69 -8.49
C THR A 25 7.79 4.37 -7.99
N CYS A 26 6.51 4.09 -8.29
CA CYS A 26 5.86 2.84 -7.92
C CYS A 26 6.59 1.61 -8.50
N ILE A 27 6.89 1.63 -9.81
CA ILE A 27 7.68 0.59 -10.48
C ILE A 27 9.05 0.38 -9.82
N ASN A 28 9.74 1.47 -9.48
CA ASN A 28 11.06 1.40 -8.85
C ASN A 28 11.01 0.80 -7.44
N ILE A 29 9.99 1.16 -6.65
CA ILE A 29 9.75 0.56 -5.33
C ILE A 29 9.49 -0.93 -5.48
N ILE A 30 8.55 -1.32 -6.35
CA ILE A 30 8.18 -2.71 -6.60
C ILE A 30 9.41 -3.53 -7.02
N LYS A 31 10.21 -3.03 -7.97
CA LYS A 31 11.41 -3.72 -8.47
C LYS A 31 12.42 -3.98 -7.36
N ARG A 32 12.65 -3.01 -6.46
CA ARG A 32 13.57 -3.17 -5.32
C ARG A 32 13.00 -4.13 -4.29
N THR A 33 11.75 -3.93 -3.89
CA THR A 33 11.09 -4.76 -2.88
C THR A 33 11.08 -6.23 -3.30
N LYS A 34 10.76 -6.54 -4.57
CA LYS A 34 10.75 -7.92 -5.10
C LYS A 34 12.06 -8.68 -4.87
N THR A 35 13.21 -8.01 -4.87
CA THR A 35 14.51 -8.68 -4.65
C THR A 35 14.74 -9.14 -3.21
N HIS A 36 13.89 -8.71 -2.28
CA HIS A 36 13.96 -9.07 -0.87
C HIS A 36 12.85 -10.04 -0.43
N LEU A 37 11.91 -10.36 -1.32
CA LEU A 37 10.75 -11.19 -1.01
C LEU A 37 10.99 -12.66 -1.36
N LYS A 38 10.39 -13.53 -0.55
CA LYS A 38 10.26 -14.96 -0.80
C LYS A 38 8.80 -15.37 -0.76
N ILE A 39 8.46 -16.42 -1.50
CA ILE A 39 7.09 -16.96 -1.57
C ILE A 39 6.54 -17.41 -0.21
N SER A 40 7.40 -17.66 0.79
CA SER A 40 7.02 -18.03 2.15
C SER A 40 6.69 -16.85 3.06
N ASP A 41 7.02 -15.63 2.64
CA ASP A 41 6.97 -14.45 3.50
C ASP A 41 5.53 -13.98 3.72
N ILE A 42 5.27 -13.45 4.91
CA ILE A 42 4.04 -12.72 5.23
C ILE A 42 4.43 -11.26 5.41
N VAL A 43 3.90 -10.38 4.57
CA VAL A 43 4.29 -8.97 4.51
C VAL A 43 3.26 -8.09 5.20
N LEU A 44 3.71 -7.03 5.88
CA LEU A 44 2.85 -5.96 6.38
C LEU A 44 3.05 -4.71 5.51
N ASP A 45 2.00 -4.27 4.83
CA ASP A 45 1.95 -3.00 4.11
C ASP A 45 1.22 -1.97 4.97
N TYR A 46 1.98 -1.07 5.61
CA TYR A 46 1.45 -0.07 6.53
C TYR A 46 1.37 1.30 5.83
N GLY A 47 0.17 1.88 5.81
CA GLY A 47 -0.15 3.03 4.98
C GLY A 47 -0.34 2.63 3.52
N CYS A 48 -1.07 1.54 3.28
CA CYS A 48 -1.19 0.91 1.96
C CYS A 48 -1.93 1.78 0.93
N GLY A 49 -2.59 2.87 1.34
CA GLY A 49 -3.32 3.76 0.44
C GLY A 49 -4.37 2.99 -0.38
N ILE A 50 -4.25 3.03 -1.71
CA ILE A 50 -5.14 2.28 -2.62
C ILE A 50 -4.65 0.85 -2.92
N GLY A 51 -3.51 0.43 -2.36
CA GLY A 51 -3.00 -0.93 -2.44
C GLY A 51 -2.22 -1.27 -3.71
N LEU A 52 -1.70 -0.27 -4.45
CA LEU A 52 -0.95 -0.52 -5.69
C LEU A 52 0.24 -1.46 -5.48
N ILE A 53 1.08 -1.17 -4.50
CA ILE A 53 2.27 -1.98 -4.21
C ILE A 53 1.86 -3.36 -3.69
N SER A 54 0.94 -3.42 -2.72
CA SER A 54 0.39 -4.66 -2.18
C SER A 54 -0.07 -5.63 -3.28
N ASN A 55 -0.90 -5.16 -4.20
CA ASN A 55 -1.42 -5.97 -5.29
C ASN A 55 -0.30 -6.50 -6.20
N GLU A 56 0.66 -5.64 -6.54
CA GLU A 56 1.77 -6.00 -7.43
C GLU A 56 2.74 -7.02 -6.83
N ILE A 57 2.92 -7.02 -5.50
CA ILE A 57 3.82 -7.95 -4.83
C ILE A 57 3.14 -9.23 -4.34
N ALA A 58 1.80 -9.30 -4.34
CA ALA A 58 1.02 -10.43 -3.80
C ALA A 58 1.44 -11.80 -4.35
N GLN A 59 1.78 -11.88 -5.63
CA GLN A 59 2.21 -13.13 -6.27
C GLN A 59 3.61 -13.64 -5.82
N TYR A 60 4.38 -12.82 -5.11
CA TYR A 60 5.75 -13.15 -4.69
C TYR A 60 5.87 -13.54 -3.21
N VAL A 61 4.76 -13.56 -2.48
CA VAL A 61 4.71 -13.78 -1.03
C VAL A 61 3.56 -14.73 -0.67
N LYS A 62 3.56 -15.21 0.58
CA LYS A 62 2.52 -16.11 1.09
C LYS A 62 1.23 -15.36 1.41
N GLY A 63 1.33 -14.10 1.81
CA GLY A 63 0.19 -13.26 2.15
C GLY A 63 0.61 -11.85 2.56
N ILE A 64 -0.36 -10.93 2.52
CA ILE A 64 -0.14 -9.52 2.83
C ILE A 64 -1.19 -9.05 3.83
N HIS A 65 -0.73 -8.47 4.93
CA HIS A 65 -1.57 -7.68 5.81
C HIS A 65 -1.43 -6.21 5.42
N ALA A 66 -2.50 -5.61 4.92
CA ALA A 66 -2.51 -4.20 4.56
C ALA A 66 -3.32 -3.39 5.59
N ILE A 67 -2.72 -2.34 6.14
CA ILE A 67 -3.36 -1.48 7.13
C ILE A 67 -3.22 -0.03 6.68
N ASP A 68 -4.33 0.67 6.59
CA ASP A 68 -4.35 2.13 6.45
C ASP A 68 -5.18 2.77 7.57
N LYS A 69 -4.85 4.01 7.93
CA LYS A 69 -5.55 4.77 8.98
C LYS A 69 -6.71 5.61 8.45
N ALA A 70 -6.96 5.62 7.13
CA ALA A 70 -8.18 6.17 6.55
C ALA A 70 -9.36 5.20 6.72
N LYS A 71 -10.51 5.73 7.13
CA LYS A 71 -11.68 4.94 7.56
C LYS A 71 -12.28 4.02 6.50
N GLU A 72 -11.99 4.31 5.23
CA GLU A 72 -12.59 3.67 4.07
C GLU A 72 -11.77 2.47 3.52
N ARG A 73 -10.56 2.21 4.05
CA ARG A 73 -9.61 1.30 3.39
C ARG A 73 -8.91 0.36 4.36
N THR A 74 -9.55 -0.76 4.63
CA THR A 74 -8.89 -1.98 5.13
C THR A 74 -9.11 -3.07 4.09
N LEU A 75 -8.03 -3.50 3.42
CA LEU A 75 -8.05 -4.61 2.48
C LEU A 75 -7.36 -5.81 3.14
N GLN A 76 -8.07 -6.94 3.26
CA GLN A 76 -7.41 -8.23 3.46
C GLN A 76 -7.25 -8.86 2.08
N ILE A 77 -6.01 -9.08 1.65
CA ILE A 77 -5.67 -9.68 0.36
C ILE A 77 -4.84 -10.93 0.62
#